data_AF-A0A847HTQ6-F1
#
_entry.id   AF-A0A847HTQ6-F1
#
_cell.length_a   1.000
_cell.length_b   1.000
_cell.length_c   1.000
_cell.angle_alpha   90.00
_cell.angle_beta   90.00
_cell.angle_gamma   90.00
#
_symmetry.space_group_name_H-M   'P 1'
#
loop_
_entity.id
_entity.type
_entity.pdbx_description
1 polymer ?
#
loop_
_entity_poly.entity_id
_entity_poly.type
_entity_poly.pdbx_seq_one_letter_code
_entity_poly.pdbx_strand_id
1 'polypeptide(L)'
;MASGTGASGRPARWPALARVALALAWCLAGAALAQGRLAFEPAAGSVGTAVVATASGLEPGTAVQLVWLDAEPRWNVAEGRFFGIEAGERRAVLGEATADASGGATIAFTVPEGFGYLHDVFLMAGDEQVARQGFTVVPTLSVEPASGPVGTPITVTMTGVGYRFWESVWHLAYDGAHSGWLSAITTDGTATAVIPATGAVGLHTLQVISGTHPVPYLNQQQSPNYNPAVPTVISATFEVTEGAPVMPPAAAAQALPRAPVAATPGGAAGPRLVGDHASGVVGSALVLSGSGFPAASEVELAYTANRGNRLSGTGWEVVEVPLGSVTTDAAGAFTFELATPDDLGGEHDLV
;
A
#
# COMPACT_ATOMS: atom_id res chain seq x y z
N MET A 1 54.00 17.81 -57.01
CA MET A 1 53.55 19.21 -57.08
C MET A 1 53.22 19.63 -55.65
N ALA A 2 54.18 20.12 -54.85
CA ALA A 2 54.58 21.53 -54.71
C ALA A 2 53.37 22.45 -54.39
N SER A 3 53.32 23.29 -53.36
CA SER A 3 54.31 23.73 -52.36
C SER A 3 53.69 24.83 -51.47
N GLY A 4 54.02 24.84 -50.16
CA GLY A 4 54.12 26.02 -49.26
C GLY A 4 52.82 26.72 -48.82
N THR A 5 52.75 27.54 -47.75
CA THR A 5 53.64 27.98 -46.65
C THR A 5 52.85 29.05 -45.84
N GLY A 6 53.14 29.23 -44.54
CA GLY A 6 52.88 30.48 -43.79
C GLY A 6 51.63 30.44 -42.88
N ALA A 7 51.70 30.26 -41.56
CA ALA A 7 52.34 31.04 -40.48
C ALA A 7 51.44 32.16 -39.87
N SER A 8 51.41 32.13 -38.53
CA SER A 8 51.17 33.23 -37.56
C SER A 8 49.74 33.52 -37.06
N GLY A 9 49.59 33.57 -35.73
CA GLY A 9 48.44 34.27 -35.10
C GLY A 9 47.93 33.79 -33.74
N ARG A 10 48.75 33.81 -32.68
CA ARG A 10 48.35 34.09 -31.28
C ARG A 10 49.46 35.00 -30.68
N PRO A 11 49.29 35.83 -29.63
CA PRO A 11 48.19 35.93 -28.63
C PRO A 11 47.87 37.39 -28.13
N ALA A 12 46.95 37.55 -27.16
CA ALA A 12 46.95 38.61 -26.12
C ALA A 12 46.03 38.14 -24.96
N ARG A 13 46.49 37.69 -23.79
CA ARG A 13 47.10 38.35 -22.59
C ARG A 13 46.18 39.35 -21.86
N TRP A 14 45.94 39.03 -20.58
CA TRP A 14 45.10 39.67 -19.54
C TRP A 14 45.57 41.06 -19.06
N PRO A 15 44.80 41.70 -18.16
CA PRO A 15 45.28 41.94 -16.79
C PRO A 15 44.22 41.56 -15.73
N ALA A 16 44.51 40.75 -14.71
CA ALA A 16 45.17 41.06 -13.42
C ALA A 16 44.29 41.80 -12.38
N LEU A 17 44.00 41.06 -11.28
CA LEU A 17 43.81 41.49 -9.88
C LEU A 17 42.52 42.21 -9.46
N ALA A 18 41.68 41.50 -8.68
CA ALA A 18 41.08 42.04 -7.46
C ALA A 18 40.65 40.89 -6.54
N ARG A 19 41.42 40.66 -5.47
CA ARG A 19 40.95 39.93 -4.28
C ARG A 19 40.01 40.86 -3.53
N VAL A 20 38.75 40.47 -3.36
CA VAL A 20 37.86 41.03 -2.34
C VAL A 20 37.28 39.87 -1.55
N ALA A 21 37.72 39.77 -0.30
CA ALA A 21 37.04 38.99 0.72
C ALA A 21 35.70 39.67 1.02
N LEU A 22 34.61 38.94 0.95
CA LEU A 22 33.36 39.35 1.57
C LEU A 22 32.80 38.17 2.36
N ALA A 23 32.84 38.34 3.68
CA ALA A 23 32.18 37.48 4.65
C ALA A 23 30.69 37.44 4.33
N LEU A 24 30.16 36.24 4.11
CA LEU A 24 28.75 35.95 4.26
C LEU A 24 28.64 35.03 5.46
N ALA A 25 28.22 35.67 6.56
CA ALA A 25 27.78 35.04 7.78
C ALA A 25 26.88 33.86 7.43
N TRP A 26 27.36 32.65 7.70
CA TRP A 26 26.45 31.55 7.93
C TRP A 26 25.70 31.95 9.19
N CYS A 27 24.45 32.38 9.02
CA CYS A 27 23.46 32.31 10.07
C CYS A 27 23.53 30.88 10.60
N LEU A 28 24.17 30.72 11.75
CA LEU A 28 23.83 29.68 12.71
C LEU A 28 22.37 29.95 13.10
N ALA A 29 21.44 29.59 12.21
CA ALA A 29 20.21 29.00 12.67
C ALA A 29 20.68 27.67 13.29
N GLY A 30 21.18 27.76 14.53
CA GLY A 30 21.15 26.62 15.41
C GLY A 30 19.69 26.24 15.45
N ALA A 31 19.31 25.22 14.68
CA ALA A 31 18.25 24.35 15.15
C ALA A 31 18.67 24.03 16.58
N ALA A 32 17.95 24.58 17.56
CA ALA A 32 18.16 24.24 18.95
C ALA A 32 18.10 22.72 18.98
N LEU A 33 19.26 22.08 19.15
CA LEU A 33 19.31 20.66 19.39
C LEU A 33 18.40 20.46 20.59
N ALA A 34 17.37 19.64 20.41
CA ALA A 34 16.46 19.25 21.46
C ALA A 34 17.29 18.98 22.72
N GLN A 35 17.14 19.80 23.77
CA GLN A 35 18.06 19.80 24.90
C GLN A 35 17.94 18.49 25.70
N GLY A 36 16.78 17.84 25.60
CA GLY A 36 16.50 16.56 26.23
C GLY A 36 17.02 15.37 25.43
N ARG A 37 17.32 14.28 26.15
CA ARG A 37 17.56 12.95 25.60
C ARG A 37 16.35 12.08 25.84
N LEU A 38 16.03 11.22 24.89
CA LEU A 38 14.97 10.23 25.00
C LEU A 38 15.56 8.85 24.66
N ALA A 39 15.30 7.86 25.50
CA ALA A 39 15.73 6.48 25.30
C ALA A 39 14.55 5.52 25.55
N PHE A 40 14.56 4.37 24.89
CA PHE A 40 13.54 3.33 25.03
C PHE A 40 14.17 2.02 25.49
N GLU A 41 13.51 1.36 26.43
CA GLU A 41 13.82 0.00 26.83
C GLU A 41 12.56 -0.88 26.71
N PRO A 42 12.53 -1.86 25.79
CA PRO A 42 13.55 -2.13 24.77
C PRO A 42 13.62 -1.03 23.70
N ALA A 43 14.73 -0.96 22.93
CA ALA A 43 14.93 0.03 21.87
C ALA A 43 14.11 -0.25 20.57
N ALA A 44 13.56 -1.45 20.46
CA ALA A 44 12.70 -1.91 19.37
C ALA A 44 11.78 -3.03 19.91
N GLY A 45 10.64 -3.25 19.26
CA GLY A 45 9.70 -4.29 19.67
C GLY A 45 8.58 -4.47 18.66
N SER A 46 7.85 -5.58 18.74
CA SER A 46 6.67 -5.81 17.92
C SER A 46 5.43 -5.12 18.50
N VAL A 47 4.36 -5.03 17.72
CA VAL A 47 3.03 -4.61 18.20
C VAL A 47 2.69 -5.30 19.52
N GLY A 48 2.20 -4.54 20.51
CA GLY A 48 1.87 -5.04 21.84
C GLY A 48 3.04 -5.15 22.82
N THR A 49 4.29 -4.86 22.41
CA THR A 49 5.45 -4.86 23.32
C THR A 49 5.31 -3.74 24.36
N ALA A 50 5.54 -4.04 25.65
CA ALA A 50 5.64 -3.02 26.69
C ALA A 50 7.01 -2.32 26.64
N VAL A 51 7.00 -1.00 26.67
CA VAL A 51 8.20 -0.17 26.52
C VAL A 51 8.24 0.90 27.61
N VAL A 52 9.43 1.16 28.14
CA VAL A 52 9.71 2.27 29.05
C VAL A 52 10.51 3.33 28.31
N ALA A 53 9.92 4.53 28.19
CA ALA A 53 10.58 5.72 27.69
C ALA A 53 11.20 6.50 28.85
N THR A 54 12.51 6.75 28.79
CA THR A 54 13.25 7.54 29.78
C THR A 54 13.76 8.81 29.13
N ALA A 55 13.32 9.95 29.66
CA ALA A 55 13.76 11.27 29.27
C ALA A 55 14.72 11.87 30.31
N SER A 56 15.69 12.66 29.87
CA SER A 56 16.63 13.37 30.74
C SER A 56 17.07 14.70 30.13
N GLY A 57 17.55 15.63 30.96
CA GLY A 57 17.98 16.96 30.50
C GLY A 57 16.82 17.93 30.25
N LEU A 58 15.66 17.69 30.86
CA LEU A 58 14.50 18.58 30.80
C LEU A 58 14.60 19.66 31.88
N GLU A 59 13.89 20.77 31.69
CA GLU A 59 13.68 21.74 32.77
C GLU A 59 12.77 21.12 33.86
N PRO A 60 13.16 21.13 35.15
CA PRO A 60 12.37 20.55 36.23
C PRO A 60 10.94 21.12 36.29
N GLY A 61 9.96 20.25 36.55
CA GLY A 61 8.54 20.64 36.61
C GLY A 61 7.85 20.81 35.25
N THR A 62 8.58 20.64 34.14
CA THR A 62 7.99 20.71 32.80
C THR A 62 7.07 19.52 32.54
N ALA A 63 5.83 19.79 32.15
CA ALA A 63 4.91 18.76 31.66
C ALA A 63 5.28 18.37 30.23
N VAL A 64 5.36 17.06 29.97
CA VAL A 64 5.76 16.51 28.67
C VAL A 64 4.82 15.42 28.19
N GLN A 65 4.62 15.35 26.88
CA GLN A 65 3.86 14.29 26.19
C GLN A 65 4.77 13.50 25.27
N LEU A 66 4.66 12.16 25.30
CA LEU A 66 5.30 11.28 24.33
C LEU A 66 4.38 11.12 23.12
N VAL A 67 4.80 11.60 21.96
CA VAL A 67 4.00 11.62 20.73
C VAL A 67 4.62 10.71 19.68
N TRP A 68 3.86 9.73 19.24
CA TRP A 68 4.21 8.77 18.19
C TRP A 68 3.80 9.28 16.82
N LEU A 69 4.74 9.28 15.88
CA LEU A 69 4.49 9.61 14.48
C LEU A 69 4.23 8.35 13.67
N ASP A 70 3.08 8.30 13.02
CA ASP A 70 2.69 7.25 12.10
C ASP A 70 2.10 7.86 10.81
N ALA A 71 1.53 7.02 9.96
CA ALA A 71 0.98 7.40 8.68
C ALA A 71 -0.47 6.96 8.47
N GLU A 72 -1.13 7.64 7.53
CA GLU A 72 -2.41 7.25 6.93
C GLU A 72 -2.16 6.97 5.44
N PRO A 73 -1.58 5.80 5.09
CA PRO A 73 -1.27 5.47 3.72
C PRO A 73 -2.53 5.04 2.96
N ARG A 74 -2.53 5.36 1.67
CA ARG A 74 -3.52 4.91 0.69
C ARG A 74 -2.85 4.60 -0.63
N TRP A 75 -3.43 3.68 -1.38
CA TRP A 75 -3.04 3.49 -2.77
C TRP A 75 -3.38 4.74 -3.58
N ASN A 76 -2.40 5.29 -4.28
CA ASN A 76 -2.61 6.35 -5.25
C ASN A 76 -2.98 5.69 -6.59
N VAL A 77 -4.28 5.60 -6.85
CA VAL A 77 -4.84 5.01 -8.07
C VAL A 77 -5.78 5.99 -8.74
N ALA A 78 -5.65 6.13 -10.07
CA ALA A 78 -6.55 6.92 -10.89
C ALA A 78 -6.62 6.29 -12.29
N GLU A 79 -7.81 6.27 -12.89
CA GLU A 79 -8.04 5.76 -14.27
C GLU A 79 -7.47 4.35 -14.48
N GLY A 80 -7.64 3.45 -13.50
CA GLY A 80 -7.12 2.08 -13.54
C GLY A 80 -5.58 1.98 -13.50
N ARG A 81 -4.88 3.06 -13.14
CA ARG A 81 -3.42 3.10 -13.03
C ARG A 81 -2.97 3.22 -11.58
N PHE A 82 -1.79 2.68 -11.32
CA PHE A 82 -1.10 2.76 -10.04
C PHE A 82 0.01 3.81 -10.09
N PHE A 83 -0.08 4.81 -9.21
CA PHE A 83 0.89 5.91 -9.10
C PHE A 83 1.75 5.84 -7.84
N GLY A 84 1.54 4.84 -6.97
CA GLY A 84 2.33 4.63 -5.77
C GLY A 84 1.47 4.63 -4.50
N ILE A 85 2.10 5.00 -3.39
CA ILE A 85 1.46 5.13 -2.08
C ILE A 85 1.56 6.60 -1.67
N GLU A 86 0.44 7.20 -1.32
CA GLU A 86 0.39 8.49 -0.62
C GLU A 86 0.18 8.23 0.86
N ALA A 87 0.93 8.92 1.72
CA ALA A 87 0.84 8.75 3.16
C ALA A 87 0.65 10.11 3.84
N GLY A 88 -0.54 10.31 4.44
CA GLY A 88 -0.76 11.39 5.39
C GLY A 88 0.00 11.13 6.70
N GLU A 89 0.22 12.18 7.49
CA GLU A 89 0.83 12.06 8.82
C GLU A 89 -0.25 11.85 9.88
N ARG A 90 -0.05 10.88 10.78
CA ARG A 90 -0.88 10.62 11.95
C ARG A 90 -0.04 10.76 13.22
N ARG A 91 -0.55 11.48 14.22
CA ARG A 91 0.10 11.60 15.54
C ARG A 91 -0.76 10.97 16.62
N ALA A 92 -0.13 10.24 17.53
CA ALA A 92 -0.78 9.67 18.69
C ALA A 92 -0.01 9.99 19.97
N VAL A 93 -0.68 10.48 21.01
CA VAL A 93 -0.08 10.64 22.34
C VAL A 93 -0.06 9.28 23.04
N LEU A 94 1.14 8.80 23.37
CA LEU A 94 1.34 7.51 24.04
C LEU A 94 1.30 7.60 25.57
N GLY A 95 1.56 8.79 26.11
CA GLY A 95 1.56 9.02 27.54
C GLY A 95 2.15 10.39 27.89
N GLU A 96 2.03 10.75 29.17
CA GLU A 96 2.46 12.04 29.69
C GLU A 96 3.24 11.85 30.99
N ALA A 97 4.13 12.79 31.29
CA ALA A 97 4.84 12.86 32.56
C ALA A 97 5.18 14.31 32.91
N THR A 98 5.61 14.55 34.14
CA THR A 98 6.23 15.82 34.55
C THR A 98 7.68 15.56 34.91
N ALA A 99 8.58 16.40 34.41
CA ALA A 99 10.00 16.32 34.72
C ALA A 99 10.24 16.48 36.24
N ASP A 100 11.02 15.58 36.82
CA ASP A 100 11.39 15.64 38.23
C ASP A 100 12.42 16.74 38.52
N ALA A 101 12.83 16.87 39.78
CA ALA A 101 13.82 17.85 40.21
C ALA A 101 15.21 17.70 39.55
N SER A 102 15.50 16.52 38.98
CA SER A 102 16.73 16.24 38.23
C SER A 102 16.59 16.45 36.72
N GLY A 103 15.41 16.85 36.25
CA GLY A 103 15.10 16.99 34.82
C GLY A 103 14.86 15.66 34.12
N GLY A 104 14.52 14.61 34.87
CA GLY A 104 14.18 13.28 34.37
C GLY A 104 12.67 13.05 34.27
N ALA A 105 12.23 12.22 33.34
CA ALA A 105 10.84 11.77 33.27
C ALA A 105 10.77 10.34 32.71
N THR A 106 9.80 9.55 33.18
CA THR A 106 9.58 8.18 32.72
C THR A 106 8.14 8.02 32.26
N ILE A 107 7.93 7.47 31.07
CA ILE A 107 6.62 7.20 30.47
C ILE A 107 6.61 5.74 30.03
N ALA A 108 5.65 4.96 30.50
CA ALA A 108 5.42 3.59 30.01
C ALA A 108 4.37 3.61 28.90
N PHE A 109 4.60 2.85 27.83
CA PHE A 109 3.61 2.66 26.77
C PHE A 109 3.66 1.23 26.22
N THR A 110 2.62 0.86 25.49
CA THR A 110 2.57 -0.38 24.71
C THR A 110 2.67 0.00 23.24
N VAL A 111 3.51 -0.70 22.46
CA VAL A 111 3.63 -0.48 21.02
C VAL A 111 2.24 -0.60 20.39
N PRO A 112 1.71 0.47 19.77
CA PRO A 112 0.37 0.47 19.20
C PRO A 112 0.20 -0.57 18.09
N GLU A 113 -1.05 -0.97 17.83
CA GLU A 113 -1.38 -1.55 16.52
C GLU A 113 -1.15 -0.51 15.42
N GLY A 114 -0.68 -0.95 14.27
CA GLY A 114 -0.34 -0.05 13.16
C GLY A 114 0.82 -0.57 12.33
N PHE A 115 1.38 0.34 11.53
CA PHE A 115 2.49 0.05 10.62
C PHE A 115 3.77 -0.31 11.38
N GLY A 116 4.63 -1.07 10.71
CA GLY A 116 5.94 -1.43 11.23
C GLY A 116 7.06 -0.45 10.88
N TYR A 117 8.29 -0.92 11.09
CA TYR A 117 9.54 -0.24 10.75
C TYR A 117 9.80 0.98 11.65
N LEU A 118 10.61 1.93 11.19
CA LEU A 118 11.08 3.04 12.01
C LEU A 118 10.01 4.14 12.12
N HIS A 119 9.56 4.37 13.36
CA HIS A 119 8.74 5.50 13.75
C HIS A 119 9.57 6.57 14.43
N ASP A 120 9.25 7.83 14.13
CA ASP A 120 9.72 8.94 14.93
C ASP A 120 8.84 9.09 16.17
N VAL A 121 9.46 9.20 17.33
CA VAL A 121 8.76 9.46 18.59
C VAL A 121 9.33 10.74 19.17
N PHE A 122 8.44 11.69 19.43
CA PHE A 122 8.76 13.01 19.95
C PHE A 122 8.40 13.10 21.42
N LEU A 123 9.20 13.84 22.17
CA LEU A 123 8.80 14.34 23.48
C LEU A 123 8.46 15.83 23.33
N MET A 124 7.23 16.19 23.66
CA MET A 124 6.67 17.52 23.45
C MET A 124 6.45 18.21 24.80
N ALA A 125 6.85 19.47 24.93
CA ALA A 125 6.47 20.35 26.03
C ALA A 125 5.55 21.45 25.47
N GLY A 126 4.24 21.28 25.63
CA GLY A 126 3.27 22.03 24.83
C GLY A 126 3.48 21.74 23.34
N ASP A 127 3.70 22.79 22.54
CA ASP A 127 3.93 22.68 21.10
C ASP A 127 5.42 22.54 20.72
N GLU A 128 6.33 22.59 21.69
CA GLU A 128 7.78 22.50 21.45
C GLU A 128 8.29 21.06 21.54
N GLN A 129 9.04 20.62 20.53
CA GLN A 129 9.73 19.34 20.55
C GLN A 129 11.03 19.44 21.37
N VAL A 130 11.03 18.86 22.57
CA VAL A 130 12.16 18.93 23.52
C VAL A 130 13.10 17.73 23.45
N ALA A 131 12.66 16.61 22.89
CA ALA A 131 13.48 15.45 22.52
C ALA A 131 12.86 14.66 21.36
N ARG A 132 13.66 13.82 20.69
CA ARG A 132 13.22 12.88 19.65
C ARG A 132 14.03 11.60 19.74
N GLN A 133 13.39 10.46 19.52
CA GLN A 133 14.05 9.18 19.39
C GLN A 133 13.29 8.30 18.40
N GLY A 134 14.02 7.51 17.60
CA GLY A 134 13.40 6.51 16.74
C GLY A 134 13.05 5.24 17.52
N PHE A 135 11.91 4.65 17.22
CA PHE A 135 11.51 3.32 17.71
C PHE A 135 11.22 2.42 16.50
N THR A 136 11.83 1.23 16.45
CA THR A 136 11.55 0.28 15.36
C THR A 136 10.47 -0.71 15.79
N VAL A 137 9.35 -0.73 15.07
CA VAL A 137 8.33 -1.75 15.19
C VAL A 137 8.72 -2.96 14.33
N VAL A 138 8.94 -4.11 14.98
CA VAL A 138 9.41 -5.33 14.31
C VAL A 138 8.22 -6.14 13.80
N PRO A 139 8.13 -6.42 12.49
CA PRO A 139 7.06 -7.24 11.93
C PRO A 139 7.04 -8.65 12.53
N THR A 140 5.85 -9.25 12.66
CA THR A 140 5.69 -10.63 13.12
C THR A 140 4.79 -11.43 12.20
N LEU A 141 4.98 -12.76 12.19
CA LEU A 141 4.18 -13.71 11.44
C LEU A 141 3.54 -14.70 12.40
N SER A 142 2.26 -14.98 12.22
CA SER A 142 1.55 -16.11 12.84
C SER A 142 0.76 -16.90 11.79
N VAL A 143 0.56 -18.18 12.07
CA VAL A 143 -0.24 -19.09 11.24
C VAL A 143 -1.20 -19.85 12.14
N GLU A 144 -2.47 -19.96 11.75
CA GLU A 144 -3.50 -20.66 12.52
C GLU A 144 -4.51 -21.37 11.59
N PRO A 145 -4.78 -22.67 11.78
CA PRO A 145 -4.12 -23.57 12.73
C PRO A 145 -2.68 -23.89 12.33
N ALA A 146 -1.91 -24.46 13.26
CA ALA A 146 -0.54 -24.92 12.99
C ALA A 146 -0.46 -26.35 12.40
N SER A 147 -1.58 -27.08 12.31
CA SER A 147 -1.65 -28.41 11.72
C SER A 147 -3.04 -28.78 11.21
N GLY A 148 -3.11 -29.78 10.33
CA GLY A 148 -4.36 -30.35 9.81
C GLY A 148 -4.13 -31.16 8.54
N PRO A 149 -5.14 -31.90 8.05
CA PRO A 149 -5.01 -32.65 6.80
C PRO A 149 -4.84 -31.71 5.60
N VAL A 150 -4.46 -32.27 4.44
CA VAL A 150 -4.35 -31.49 3.20
C VAL A 150 -5.63 -30.69 2.90
N GLY A 151 -5.48 -29.48 2.41
CA GLY A 151 -6.57 -28.54 2.14
C GLY A 151 -7.04 -27.73 3.35
N THR A 152 -6.52 -27.99 4.56
CA THR A 152 -6.85 -27.20 5.76
C THR A 152 -6.60 -25.71 5.50
N PRO A 153 -7.58 -24.81 5.74
CA PRO A 153 -7.38 -23.38 5.57
C PRO A 153 -6.44 -22.84 6.65
N ILE A 154 -5.27 -22.35 6.24
CA ILE A 154 -4.27 -21.72 7.09
C ILE A 154 -4.48 -20.22 7.02
N THR A 155 -4.85 -19.61 8.15
CA THR A 155 -4.87 -18.16 8.32
C THR A 155 -3.45 -17.69 8.59
N VAL A 156 -2.87 -16.96 7.66
CA VAL A 156 -1.56 -16.31 7.78
C VAL A 156 -1.79 -14.86 8.16
N THR A 157 -1.27 -14.45 9.32
CA THR A 157 -1.38 -13.07 9.80
C THR A 157 0.00 -12.48 9.97
N MET A 158 0.20 -11.30 9.41
CA MET A 158 1.42 -10.53 9.54
C MET A 158 1.10 -9.16 10.15
N THR A 159 1.70 -8.84 11.29
CA THR A 159 1.54 -7.52 11.95
C THR A 159 2.80 -6.69 11.79
N GLY A 160 2.68 -5.37 11.90
CA GLY A 160 3.80 -4.46 11.71
C GLY A 160 4.34 -4.48 10.28
N VAL A 161 3.48 -4.63 9.28
CA VAL A 161 3.86 -4.39 7.88
C VAL A 161 4.05 -2.87 7.70
N GLY A 162 5.10 -2.44 7.01
CA GLY A 162 5.33 -1.00 6.80
C GLY A 162 4.47 -0.43 5.67
N TYR A 163 4.60 0.87 5.42
CA TYR A 163 3.86 1.54 4.33
C TYR A 163 4.78 2.15 3.26
N ARG A 164 6.08 2.24 3.51
CA ARG A 164 7.02 2.86 2.57
C ARG A 164 7.42 1.87 1.46
N PHE A 165 8.09 2.41 0.44
CA PHE A 165 8.73 1.60 -0.58
C PHE A 165 9.76 0.66 0.05
N TRP A 166 9.74 -0.64 -0.29
CA TRP A 166 10.46 -1.77 0.35
C TRP A 166 9.94 -2.30 1.68
N GLU A 167 8.96 -1.64 2.29
CA GLU A 167 8.40 -2.05 3.60
C GLU A 167 6.97 -2.58 3.47
N SER A 168 6.26 -2.11 2.44
CA SER A 168 4.83 -2.31 2.21
C SER A 168 4.42 -3.67 1.63
N VAL A 169 5.39 -4.49 1.22
CA VAL A 169 5.13 -5.77 0.57
C VAL A 169 6.02 -6.87 1.14
N TRP A 170 5.40 -8.00 1.47
CA TRP A 170 6.05 -9.23 1.91
C TRP A 170 5.59 -10.42 1.07
N HIS A 171 6.51 -11.19 0.53
CA HIS A 171 6.22 -12.32 -0.34
C HIS A 171 6.03 -13.59 0.48
N LEU A 172 4.89 -14.26 0.33
CA LEU A 172 4.61 -15.53 0.98
C LEU A 172 5.17 -16.67 0.12
N ALA A 173 5.93 -17.56 0.74
CA ALA A 173 6.37 -18.82 0.15
C ALA A 173 5.92 -20.00 1.00
N TYR A 174 5.39 -21.04 0.35
CA TYR A 174 5.04 -22.32 0.96
C TYR A 174 5.99 -23.38 0.38
N ASP A 175 6.81 -24.01 1.24
CA ASP A 175 7.91 -24.91 0.83
C ASP A 175 8.82 -24.31 -0.26
N GLY A 176 9.10 -23.01 -0.14
CA GLY A 176 9.92 -22.27 -1.10
C GLY A 176 9.20 -21.89 -2.41
N ALA A 177 7.97 -22.32 -2.64
CA ALA A 177 7.17 -21.91 -3.79
C ALA A 177 6.46 -20.58 -3.52
N HIS A 178 6.63 -19.59 -4.43
CA HIS A 178 5.96 -18.29 -4.31
C HIS A 178 4.44 -18.47 -4.36
N SER A 179 3.78 -18.15 -3.24
CA SER A 179 2.37 -18.43 -2.97
C SER A 179 1.54 -17.15 -2.81
N GLY A 180 2.12 -16.00 -3.18
CA GLY A 180 1.46 -14.69 -3.13
C GLY A 180 2.29 -13.63 -2.41
N TRP A 181 1.66 -12.50 -2.10
CA TRP A 181 2.27 -11.42 -1.34
C TRP A 181 1.23 -10.76 -0.43
N LEU A 182 1.71 -10.16 0.65
CA LEU A 182 0.96 -9.53 1.72
C LEU A 182 1.30 -8.04 1.74
N SER A 183 0.28 -7.21 1.96
CA SER A 183 0.41 -5.77 2.18
C SER A 183 -0.66 -5.32 3.16
N ALA A 184 -0.38 -4.25 3.90
CA ALA A 184 -1.28 -3.72 4.91
C ALA A 184 -1.67 -2.25 4.70
N ILE A 185 -1.46 -1.71 3.48
CA ILE A 185 -1.77 -0.30 3.18
C ILE A 185 -3.22 0.06 3.51
N THR A 186 -4.16 -0.87 3.29
CA THR A 186 -5.60 -0.64 3.55
C THR A 186 -6.10 -1.28 4.85
N THR A 187 -5.19 -1.79 5.69
CA THR A 187 -5.54 -2.59 6.89
C THR A 187 -4.65 -2.25 8.10
N ASP A 188 -4.19 -0.99 8.16
CA ASP A 188 -3.45 -0.38 9.30
C ASP A 188 -2.31 -1.28 9.84
N GLY A 189 -1.41 -1.69 8.94
CA GLY A 189 -0.20 -2.44 9.31
C GLY A 189 -0.38 -3.93 9.62
N THR A 190 -1.61 -4.45 9.57
CA THR A 190 -1.89 -5.90 9.68
C THR A 190 -2.37 -6.49 8.35
N ALA A 191 -1.67 -7.48 7.82
CA ALA A 191 -2.09 -8.22 6.63
C ALA A 191 -2.54 -9.64 7.00
N THR A 192 -3.68 -10.07 6.46
CA THR A 192 -4.20 -11.44 6.63
C THR A 192 -4.47 -12.08 5.29
N ALA A 193 -4.09 -13.35 5.14
CA ALA A 193 -4.43 -14.19 4.00
C ALA A 193 -4.85 -15.57 4.48
N VAL A 194 -5.69 -16.25 3.70
CA VAL A 194 -6.03 -17.66 3.93
C VAL A 194 -5.54 -18.47 2.74
N ILE A 195 -4.71 -19.47 3.00
CA ILE A 195 -4.21 -20.40 1.97
C ILE A 195 -4.54 -21.84 2.37
N PRO A 196 -4.82 -22.74 1.41
CA PRO A 196 -4.98 -24.15 1.74
C PRO A 196 -3.61 -24.79 2.04
N ALA A 197 -3.57 -25.68 3.03
CA ALA A 197 -2.44 -26.58 3.25
C ALA A 197 -2.26 -27.50 2.04
N THR A 198 -1.03 -27.68 1.56
CA THR A 198 -0.73 -28.55 0.40
C THR A 198 0.50 -29.40 0.68
N GLY A 199 0.69 -30.46 -0.10
CA GLY A 199 1.83 -31.37 0.02
C GLY A 199 1.49 -32.70 0.69
N ALA A 200 2.54 -33.48 0.96
CA ALA A 200 2.45 -34.78 1.63
C ALA A 200 2.27 -34.61 3.15
N VAL A 201 2.02 -35.70 3.87
CA VAL A 201 2.02 -35.66 5.34
C VAL A 201 3.43 -35.32 5.86
N GLY A 202 3.52 -34.38 6.80
CA GLY A 202 4.79 -33.93 7.37
C GLY A 202 4.82 -32.43 7.72
N LEU A 203 6.01 -31.94 8.07
CA LEU A 203 6.23 -30.52 8.35
C LEU A 203 6.50 -29.75 7.06
N HIS A 204 5.79 -28.64 6.92
CA HIS A 204 5.89 -27.68 5.81
C HIS A 204 6.32 -26.32 6.33
N THR A 205 7.00 -25.56 5.47
CA THR A 205 7.52 -24.24 5.81
C THR A 205 6.70 -23.15 5.15
N LEU A 206 6.30 -22.16 5.94
CA LEU A 206 5.76 -20.90 5.45
C LEU A 206 6.79 -19.80 5.73
N GLN A 207 7.15 -19.05 4.70
CA GLN A 207 8.10 -17.95 4.83
C GLN A 207 7.49 -16.68 4.27
N VAL A 208 7.62 -15.58 5.00
CA VAL A 208 7.40 -14.23 4.46
C VAL A 208 8.75 -13.57 4.23
N ILE A 209 8.95 -13.06 3.01
CA ILE A 209 10.22 -12.49 2.55
C ILE A 209 9.98 -11.05 2.15
N SER A 210 10.70 -10.12 2.77
CA SER A 210 10.61 -8.69 2.44
C SER A 210 11.03 -8.40 0.99
N GLY A 211 10.40 -7.42 0.35
CA GLY A 211 10.68 -7.09 -1.06
C GLY A 211 9.82 -5.95 -1.60
N THR A 212 9.74 -5.89 -2.93
CA THR A 212 8.81 -5.01 -3.65
C THR A 212 7.99 -5.83 -4.61
N HIS A 213 6.75 -5.45 -4.85
CA HIS A 213 5.98 -6.05 -5.93
C HIS A 213 6.72 -5.92 -7.28
N PRO A 214 6.86 -7.01 -8.09
CA PRO A 214 6.24 -8.33 -7.91
C PRO A 214 7.15 -9.42 -7.33
N VAL A 215 8.39 -9.15 -6.92
CA VAL A 215 9.36 -10.21 -6.54
C VAL A 215 10.05 -9.98 -5.20
N PRO A 216 10.34 -11.06 -4.44
CA PRO A 216 11.09 -10.96 -3.19
C PRO A 216 12.51 -10.42 -3.43
N TYR A 217 13.05 -9.71 -2.44
CA TYR A 217 14.41 -9.17 -2.52
C TYR A 217 15.38 -10.01 -1.67
N LEU A 218 16.05 -10.96 -2.32
CA LEU A 218 16.87 -11.98 -1.64
C LEU A 218 18.13 -11.43 -0.96
N ASN A 219 18.59 -10.24 -1.34
CA ASN A 219 19.79 -9.59 -0.80
C ASN A 219 19.48 -8.28 -0.04
N GLN A 220 18.34 -8.23 0.66
CA GLN A 220 17.94 -7.11 1.55
C GLN A 220 19.04 -6.62 2.51
N GLN A 221 19.91 -7.53 3.00
CA GLN A 221 21.03 -7.16 3.90
C GLN A 221 22.08 -6.25 3.25
N GLN A 222 22.11 -6.18 1.92
CA GLN A 222 22.99 -5.30 1.15
C GLN A 222 22.26 -4.02 0.70
N SER A 223 21.01 -3.85 1.10
CA SER A 223 20.19 -2.71 0.72
C SER A 223 20.63 -1.43 1.45
N PRO A 224 20.61 -0.26 0.80
CA PRO A 224 20.92 1.01 1.47
C PRO A 224 19.95 1.36 2.61
N ASN A 225 18.76 0.75 2.65
CA ASN A 225 17.75 0.92 3.70
C ASN A 225 17.68 -0.28 4.67
N TYR A 226 18.72 -1.11 4.74
CA TYR A 226 18.77 -2.24 5.68
C TYR A 226 18.66 -1.76 7.13
N ASN A 227 17.69 -2.29 7.87
CA ASN A 227 17.56 -2.11 9.31
C ASN A 227 17.80 -3.45 10.01
N PRO A 228 18.89 -3.62 10.80
CA PRO A 228 19.22 -4.88 11.43
C PRO A 228 18.21 -5.33 12.52
N ALA A 229 17.35 -4.43 13.00
CA ALA A 229 16.27 -4.78 13.92
C ALA A 229 15.08 -5.45 13.21
N VAL A 230 14.96 -5.31 11.89
CA VAL A 230 13.87 -5.87 11.10
C VAL A 230 14.36 -7.14 10.37
N PRO A 231 13.78 -8.32 10.64
CA PRO A 231 14.09 -9.53 9.88
C PRO A 231 13.82 -9.33 8.39
N THR A 232 14.61 -9.94 7.51
CA THR A 232 14.35 -9.91 6.06
C THR A 232 13.53 -11.11 5.60
N VAL A 233 13.51 -12.16 6.41
CA VAL A 233 12.73 -13.39 6.27
C VAL A 233 12.19 -13.78 7.64
N ILE A 234 10.89 -14.06 7.73
CA ILE A 234 10.25 -14.60 8.94
C ILE A 234 9.60 -15.93 8.53
N SER A 235 9.75 -16.97 9.35
CA SER A 235 9.25 -18.31 9.03
C SER A 235 8.27 -18.81 10.10
N ALA A 236 7.32 -19.62 9.67
CA ALA A 236 6.43 -20.43 10.48
C ALA A 236 6.38 -21.84 9.90
N THR A 237 5.84 -22.78 10.68
CA THR A 237 5.65 -24.17 10.24
C THR A 237 4.19 -24.57 10.30
N PHE A 238 3.79 -25.42 9.37
CA PHE A 238 2.49 -26.10 9.40
C PHE A 238 2.70 -27.60 9.26
N GLU A 239 2.04 -28.40 10.09
CA GLU A 239 2.09 -29.87 9.97
C GLU A 239 0.88 -30.38 9.18
N VAL A 240 1.12 -30.92 7.98
CA VAL A 240 0.10 -31.66 7.25
C VAL A 240 -0.04 -33.04 7.88
N THR A 241 -1.21 -33.34 8.44
CA THR A 241 -1.49 -34.61 9.12
C THR A 241 -2.16 -35.62 8.19
N GLU A 242 -2.16 -36.89 8.58
CA GLU A 242 -3.08 -37.86 7.96
C GLU A 242 -4.54 -37.45 8.20
N GLY A 243 -5.41 -37.71 7.23
CA GLY A 243 -6.84 -37.42 7.33
C GLY A 243 -7.51 -37.22 5.98
N ALA A 244 -8.84 -37.10 6.01
CA ALA A 244 -9.60 -36.74 4.82
C ALA A 244 -9.25 -35.30 4.39
N PRO A 245 -9.06 -35.05 3.07
CA PRO A 245 -8.77 -33.72 2.58
C PRO A 245 -9.91 -32.75 2.89
N VAL A 246 -9.58 -31.54 3.32
CA VAL A 246 -10.54 -30.44 3.42
C VAL A 246 -10.72 -29.86 2.02
N MET A 247 -11.90 -30.06 1.45
CA MET A 247 -12.21 -29.55 0.12
C MET A 247 -12.52 -28.05 0.19
N PRO A 248 -12.04 -27.25 -0.79
CA PRO A 248 -12.47 -25.85 -0.89
C PRO A 248 -13.98 -25.78 -1.14
N PRO A 249 -14.61 -24.61 -0.89
CA PRO A 249 -15.99 -24.37 -1.29
C PRO A 249 -16.20 -24.69 -2.78
N ALA A 250 -17.42 -25.02 -3.20
CA ALA A 250 -17.70 -25.22 -4.62
C ALA A 250 -17.29 -23.98 -5.43
N ALA A 251 -16.72 -24.16 -6.63
CA ALA A 251 -16.22 -23.04 -7.44
C ALA A 251 -17.29 -21.94 -7.67
N ALA A 252 -18.56 -22.34 -7.83
CA ALA A 252 -19.68 -21.42 -7.96
C ALA A 252 -19.89 -20.50 -6.74
N ALA A 253 -19.44 -20.92 -5.55
CA ALA A 253 -19.50 -20.14 -4.31
C ALA A 253 -18.22 -19.33 -4.03
N GLN A 254 -17.18 -19.46 -4.85
CA GLN A 254 -15.92 -18.71 -4.73
C GLN A 254 -15.92 -17.41 -5.56
N ALA A 255 -16.98 -17.15 -6.33
CA ALA A 255 -17.12 -15.90 -7.07
C ALA A 255 -17.37 -14.72 -6.13
N LEU A 256 -16.85 -13.54 -6.48
CA LEU A 256 -17.15 -12.31 -5.73
C LEU A 256 -18.67 -12.04 -5.79
N PRO A 257 -19.28 -11.61 -4.67
CA PRO A 257 -20.69 -11.24 -4.66
C PRO A 257 -20.91 -10.07 -5.63
N ARG A 258 -21.95 -10.15 -6.45
CA ARG A 258 -22.34 -9.06 -7.36
C ARG A 258 -23.19 -8.05 -6.58
N ALA A 259 -22.74 -6.81 -6.52
CA ALA A 259 -23.53 -5.74 -5.92
C ALA A 259 -24.59 -5.26 -6.94
N PRO A 260 -25.88 -5.21 -6.56
CA PRO A 260 -26.89 -4.61 -7.41
C PRO A 260 -26.62 -3.11 -7.55
N VAL A 261 -26.86 -2.55 -8.74
CA VAL A 261 -26.84 -1.09 -8.89
C VAL A 261 -28.14 -0.56 -8.32
N ALA A 262 -28.06 0.25 -7.26
CA ALA A 262 -29.22 1.01 -6.82
C ALA A 262 -29.61 1.97 -7.95
N ALA A 263 -30.83 1.81 -8.49
CA ALA A 263 -31.41 2.80 -9.38
C ALA A 263 -31.36 4.15 -8.65
N THR A 264 -30.50 5.07 -9.08
CA THR A 264 -30.42 6.38 -8.41
C THR A 264 -31.71 7.13 -8.73
N PRO A 265 -32.61 7.37 -7.75
CA PRO A 265 -33.85 8.05 -8.03
C PRO A 265 -33.56 9.53 -8.22
N GLY A 266 -33.49 9.96 -9.48
CA GLY A 266 -33.48 11.37 -9.86
C GLY A 266 -32.10 11.95 -10.19
N GLY A 267 -32.08 12.84 -11.18
CA GLY A 267 -30.96 13.76 -11.43
C GLY A 267 -30.52 13.90 -12.88
N ALA A 268 -31.43 14.15 -13.83
CA ALA A 268 -31.26 14.86 -15.11
C ALA A 268 -32.40 14.48 -16.07
N ALA A 269 -32.98 15.44 -16.79
CA ALA A 269 -33.93 15.17 -17.86
C ALA A 269 -33.18 14.54 -19.06
N GLY A 270 -33.62 13.37 -19.53
CA GLY A 270 -33.05 12.68 -20.70
C GLY A 270 -33.03 11.15 -20.58
N PRO A 271 -32.56 10.45 -21.63
CA PRO A 271 -32.40 9.00 -21.64
C PRO A 271 -31.41 8.50 -20.57
N ARG A 272 -31.68 7.33 -20.00
CA ARG A 272 -30.85 6.66 -18.99
C ARG A 272 -30.77 5.18 -19.25
N LEU A 273 -29.58 4.63 -19.07
CA LEU A 273 -29.29 3.19 -19.12
C LEU A 273 -28.68 2.76 -17.79
N VAL A 274 -29.21 1.69 -17.19
CA VAL A 274 -28.75 1.17 -15.89
C VAL A 274 -28.70 -0.35 -15.95
N GLY A 275 -27.58 -0.96 -15.58
CA GLY A 275 -27.50 -2.41 -15.35
C GLY A 275 -28.02 -2.79 -13.97
N ASP A 276 -28.60 -3.97 -13.82
CA ASP A 276 -29.04 -4.50 -12.53
C ASP A 276 -27.87 -4.79 -11.57
N HIS A 277 -26.67 -5.03 -12.11
CA HIS A 277 -25.41 -5.20 -11.38
C HIS A 277 -24.30 -4.30 -11.93
N ALA A 278 -23.38 -3.85 -11.07
CA ALA A 278 -22.25 -2.99 -11.45
C ALA A 278 -21.06 -3.80 -12.02
N SER A 279 -21.06 -5.10 -11.78
CA SER A 279 -20.02 -6.03 -12.22
C SER A 279 -20.57 -7.45 -12.34
N GLY A 280 -19.91 -8.29 -13.13
CA GLY A 280 -20.31 -9.68 -13.35
C GLY A 280 -19.14 -10.58 -13.70
N VAL A 281 -19.30 -11.87 -13.44
CA VAL A 281 -18.41 -12.90 -14.00
C VAL A 281 -18.78 -13.06 -15.47
N VAL A 282 -17.78 -13.25 -16.33
CA VAL A 282 -17.98 -13.57 -17.75
C VAL A 282 -19.07 -14.65 -17.91
N GLY A 283 -20.05 -14.38 -18.77
CA GLY A 283 -21.18 -15.27 -19.03
C GLY A 283 -22.35 -15.17 -18.05
N SER A 284 -22.23 -14.44 -16.93
CA SER A 284 -23.31 -14.30 -15.96
C SER A 284 -24.45 -13.42 -16.49
N ALA A 285 -25.70 -13.68 -16.12
CA ALA A 285 -26.84 -12.87 -16.59
C ALA A 285 -26.73 -11.42 -16.07
N LEU A 286 -26.97 -10.46 -16.95
CA LEU A 286 -27.02 -9.02 -16.72
C LEU A 286 -28.31 -8.48 -17.36
N VAL A 287 -29.00 -7.60 -16.65
CA VAL A 287 -30.22 -6.95 -17.17
C VAL A 287 -29.98 -5.45 -17.26
N LEU A 288 -30.07 -4.90 -18.47
CA LEU A 288 -30.01 -3.47 -18.71
C LEU A 288 -31.43 -2.91 -18.78
N SER A 289 -31.67 -1.82 -18.06
CA SER A 289 -32.94 -1.09 -18.06
C SER A 289 -32.73 0.31 -18.62
N GLY A 290 -33.44 0.60 -19.70
CA GLY A 290 -33.49 1.92 -20.33
C GLY A 290 -34.74 2.69 -19.93
N SER A 291 -34.64 4.01 -19.76
CA SER A 291 -35.80 4.90 -19.54
C SER A 291 -35.55 6.29 -20.11
N GLY A 292 -36.62 7.00 -20.46
CA GLY A 292 -36.53 8.38 -20.98
C GLY A 292 -36.05 8.50 -22.42
N PHE A 293 -36.04 7.40 -23.19
CA PHE A 293 -35.79 7.39 -24.63
C PHE A 293 -37.05 7.83 -25.40
N PRO A 294 -36.96 8.17 -26.70
CA PRO A 294 -38.15 8.36 -27.54
C PRO A 294 -39.04 7.12 -27.51
N ALA A 295 -40.36 7.31 -27.57
CA ALA A 295 -41.31 6.19 -27.55
C ALA A 295 -41.33 5.44 -28.89
N ALA A 296 -41.50 4.11 -28.85
CA ALA A 296 -41.57 3.24 -30.02
C ALA A 296 -40.41 3.42 -31.02
N SER A 297 -39.20 3.68 -30.52
CA SER A 297 -37.98 3.84 -31.31
C SER A 297 -37.02 2.69 -31.09
N GLU A 298 -36.28 2.32 -32.13
CA GLU A 298 -35.14 1.41 -32.00
C GLU A 298 -33.97 2.13 -31.32
N VAL A 299 -33.36 1.44 -30.36
CA VAL A 299 -32.17 1.87 -29.61
C VAL A 299 -31.11 0.78 -29.79
N GLU A 300 -29.96 1.16 -30.34
CA GLU A 300 -28.77 0.28 -30.38
C GLU A 300 -28.04 0.40 -29.04
N LEU A 301 -27.53 -0.72 -28.56
CA LEU A 301 -26.77 -0.85 -27.31
C LEU A 301 -25.37 -1.34 -27.64
N ALA A 302 -24.38 -0.74 -27.00
CA ALA A 302 -22.99 -1.14 -27.06
C ALA A 302 -22.35 -1.03 -25.66
N TYR A 303 -21.12 -1.54 -25.54
CA TYR A 303 -20.27 -1.23 -24.41
C TYR A 303 -18.86 -0.87 -24.87
N THR A 304 -18.14 -0.11 -24.06
CA THR A 304 -16.75 0.23 -24.36
C THR A 304 -15.82 -0.91 -23.97
N ALA A 305 -14.83 -1.18 -24.80
CA ALA A 305 -13.79 -2.17 -24.52
C ALA A 305 -12.43 -1.65 -24.94
N ASN A 306 -11.39 -2.04 -24.21
CA ASN A 306 -10.01 -1.69 -24.56
C ASN A 306 -9.44 -2.72 -25.55
N ARG A 307 -8.80 -2.26 -26.61
CA ARG A 307 -8.09 -3.09 -27.61
C ARG A 307 -6.68 -2.56 -27.83
N GLY A 308 -5.78 -3.46 -28.23
CA GLY A 308 -4.39 -3.10 -28.57
C GLY A 308 -3.34 -3.66 -27.63
N ASN A 309 -2.12 -3.13 -27.74
CA ASN A 309 -0.99 -3.48 -26.88
C ASN A 309 0.03 -2.32 -26.85
N ARG A 310 0.85 -2.27 -25.80
CA ARG A 310 1.95 -1.29 -25.69
C ARG A 310 3.25 -1.74 -26.40
N LEU A 311 3.26 -2.88 -27.07
CA LEU A 311 4.44 -3.40 -27.78
C LEU A 311 4.63 -2.73 -29.15
N SER A 312 3.54 -2.34 -29.83
CA SER A 312 3.58 -1.70 -31.16
C SER A 312 3.74 -0.18 -31.13
N GLY A 313 3.80 0.45 -29.95
CA GLY A 313 3.88 1.92 -29.79
C GLY A 313 2.56 2.67 -30.06
N THR A 314 1.51 2.00 -30.55
CA THR A 314 0.17 2.58 -30.79
C THR A 314 -0.69 2.62 -29.53
N GLY A 315 -0.35 1.84 -28.50
CA GLY A 315 -1.03 1.87 -27.20
C GLY A 315 -2.36 1.10 -27.19
N TRP A 316 -3.24 1.52 -26.29
CA TRP A 316 -4.60 0.99 -26.15
C TRP A 316 -5.59 1.97 -26.78
N GLU A 317 -6.60 1.45 -27.47
CA GLU A 317 -7.75 2.21 -27.96
C GLU A 317 -9.03 1.72 -27.30
N VAL A 318 -9.95 2.65 -27.04
CA VAL A 318 -11.31 2.31 -26.61
C VAL A 318 -12.15 2.11 -27.87
N VAL A 319 -12.79 0.95 -27.99
CA VAL A 319 -13.71 0.61 -29.06
C VAL A 319 -15.10 0.38 -28.49
N GLU A 320 -16.14 0.66 -29.26
CA GLU A 320 -17.51 0.24 -28.94
C GLU A 320 -17.76 -1.16 -29.51
N VAL A 321 -18.23 -2.05 -28.65
CA VAL A 321 -18.61 -3.41 -29.02
C VAL A 321 -20.14 -3.50 -28.98
N PRO A 322 -20.80 -3.74 -30.13
CA PRO A 322 -22.25 -3.85 -30.17
C PRO A 322 -22.77 -4.98 -29.28
N LEU A 323 -23.81 -4.69 -28.49
CA LEU A 323 -24.54 -5.65 -27.66
C LEU A 323 -25.83 -6.10 -28.35
N GLY A 324 -26.49 -5.22 -29.10
CA GLY A 324 -27.72 -5.52 -29.83
C GLY A 324 -28.59 -4.28 -30.01
N SER A 325 -29.84 -4.46 -30.42
CA SER A 325 -30.85 -3.39 -30.45
C SER A 325 -32.14 -3.79 -29.75
N VAL A 326 -32.88 -2.81 -29.26
CA VAL A 326 -34.15 -2.97 -28.56
C VAL A 326 -35.12 -1.87 -28.99
N THR A 327 -36.42 -2.17 -29.03
CA THR A 327 -37.47 -1.17 -29.29
C THR A 327 -38.05 -0.68 -27.97
N THR A 328 -38.10 0.63 -27.77
CA THR A 328 -38.70 1.25 -26.57
C THR A 328 -40.21 1.13 -26.56
N ASP A 329 -40.79 1.08 -25.36
CA ASP A 329 -42.25 1.11 -25.18
C ASP A 329 -42.84 2.52 -25.36
N ALA A 330 -44.14 2.66 -25.13
CA ALA A 330 -44.84 3.95 -25.22
C ALA A 330 -44.38 4.99 -24.18
N ALA A 331 -43.72 4.56 -23.10
CA ALA A 331 -43.13 5.42 -22.08
C ALA A 331 -41.64 5.71 -22.34
N GLY A 332 -41.07 5.18 -23.44
CA GLY A 332 -39.64 5.34 -23.73
C GLY A 332 -38.74 4.47 -22.87
N ALA A 333 -39.24 3.34 -22.37
CA ALA A 333 -38.52 2.40 -21.53
C ALA A 333 -38.28 1.05 -22.23
N PHE A 334 -37.27 0.32 -21.77
CA PHE A 334 -36.99 -1.05 -22.23
C PHE A 334 -36.21 -1.85 -21.19
N THR A 335 -36.19 -3.17 -21.37
CA THR A 335 -35.27 -4.10 -20.69
C THR A 335 -34.52 -4.93 -21.73
N PHE A 336 -33.22 -5.13 -21.53
CA PHE A 336 -32.37 -5.92 -22.40
C PHE A 336 -31.54 -6.90 -21.56
N GLU A 337 -31.73 -8.20 -21.77
CA GLU A 337 -30.98 -9.23 -21.07
C GLU A 337 -29.79 -9.68 -21.92
N LEU A 338 -28.63 -9.79 -21.28
CA LEU A 338 -27.42 -10.31 -21.91
C LEU A 338 -26.60 -11.15 -20.93
N ALA A 339 -25.72 -11.98 -21.48
CA ALA A 339 -24.63 -12.53 -20.70
C ALA A 339 -23.51 -11.48 -20.59
N THR A 340 -22.89 -11.35 -19.41
CA THR A 340 -21.70 -10.52 -19.21
C THR A 340 -20.66 -10.87 -20.26
N PRO A 341 -20.20 -9.91 -21.08
CA PRO A 341 -19.26 -10.19 -22.16
C PRO A 341 -17.95 -10.84 -21.68
N ASP A 342 -17.38 -11.69 -22.52
CA ASP A 342 -16.02 -12.22 -22.35
C ASP A 342 -15.02 -11.22 -22.94
N ASP A 343 -14.52 -10.32 -22.10
CA ASP A 343 -13.60 -9.26 -22.50
C ASP A 343 -12.57 -8.97 -21.39
N LEU A 344 -11.61 -8.09 -21.67
CA LEU A 344 -10.65 -7.58 -20.70
C LEU A 344 -11.39 -7.01 -19.48
N GLY A 345 -11.04 -7.48 -18.29
CA GLY A 345 -11.60 -6.93 -17.06
C GLY A 345 -11.24 -5.46 -16.86
N GLY A 346 -12.12 -4.73 -16.18
CA GLY A 346 -11.95 -3.30 -15.91
C GLY A 346 -13.30 -2.60 -15.84
N GLU A 347 -13.24 -1.27 -15.87
CA GLU A 347 -14.42 -0.43 -16.05
C GLU A 347 -14.79 -0.36 -17.53
N HIS A 348 -16.09 -0.44 -17.81
CA HIS A 348 -16.68 -0.37 -19.15
C HIS A 348 -17.91 0.53 -19.08
N ASP A 349 -18.07 1.41 -20.07
CA ASP A 349 -19.24 2.23 -20.24
C ASP A 349 -20.28 1.48 -21.07
N LEU A 350 -21.55 1.60 -20.70
CA LEU A 350 -22.67 1.18 -21.54
C LEU A 350 -23.11 2.39 -22.37
N VAL A 351 -23.24 2.18 -23.68
CA VAL A 351 -23.56 3.21 -24.68
C VAL A 351 -24.84 2.86 -25.41
#